data_AF-A0A0C5G610-F1
#
_entry.id   AF-A0A0C5G610-F1
#
_cell.length_a   1.000
_cell.length_b   1.000
_cell.length_c   1.000
_cell.angle_alpha   90.00
_cell.angle_beta   90.00
_cell.angle_gamma   90.00
#
_symmetry.space_group_name_H-M   'P 1'
#
loop_
_entity.id
_entity.type
_entity.pdbx_description
1 polymer ?
#
loop_
_entity_poly.entity_id
_entity_poly.type
_entity_poly.pdbx_seq_one_letter_code
_entity_poly.pdbx_strand_id
1 'polypeptide(L)'
;MHPMVKPAFRRGWRDLNTVQFGMTPAHAMTLGPMDTATGSFLDLLDGTRGLPLLREEARRMDLPDGHVDALVERLARAGLLDDARGGGPDAEALREKPDLLDRLRPELAALSLTTPEPGDALRHLAARRALRVQVRGAGRVGALLASLLSGAGVGEVDVRDVGRVETWDVAPGGLPADAVGDRRDEAARRAVRRAAPGRPPRRGPAAPSESGGEGGFSLVVLAPRDDVAVHAPALPEDLVASGTPHLYAGVVEATGVVGPLVLPGETGCAGCLHEARTDRDATWPRLVAQWRSGRPRRVASGDLALATTVAGLAAAHALAFLDGRMPSSAGARWEVALPGLHWHARPVWPHPACPCGAGEAGAGEEEAAVEEEAAVRERAARKGAEEHASEDGARRETMAEQRPSARVRRKAGATRPAGTWRAHV
;
A
#
# COMPACT_ATOMS: atom_id res chain seq x y z
N MET A 1 -19.27 2.26 20.32
CA MET A 1 -17.82 2.49 20.31
C MET A 1 -17.25 2.27 21.70
N HIS A 2 -16.14 1.54 21.77
CA HIS A 2 -15.26 1.42 22.93
C HIS A 2 -13.93 2.10 22.59
N PRO A 3 -13.82 3.42 22.81
CA PRO A 3 -12.70 4.20 22.30
C PRO A 3 -11.39 3.83 22.99
N MET A 4 -10.34 3.73 22.19
CA MET A 4 -8.99 3.42 22.62
C MET A 4 -8.01 4.39 21.97
N VAL A 5 -7.14 5.03 22.74
CA VAL A 5 -6.00 5.74 22.15
C VAL A 5 -5.07 4.70 21.53
N LYS A 6 -4.71 4.90 20.26
CA LYS A 6 -3.94 3.92 19.50
C LYS A 6 -2.62 3.56 20.20
N PRO A 7 -2.46 2.30 20.67
CA PRO A 7 -1.31 1.92 21.47
C PRO A 7 -0.01 1.85 20.66
N ALA A 8 -0.11 1.83 19.33
CA ALA A 8 1.04 1.83 18.44
C ALA A 8 1.81 3.16 18.46
N PHE A 9 1.16 4.26 18.84
CA PHE A 9 1.83 5.54 19.04
C PHE A 9 2.46 5.61 20.43
N ARG A 10 3.76 5.88 20.48
CA ARG A 10 4.41 6.29 21.73
C ARG A 10 3.91 7.69 22.10
N ARG A 11 3.55 7.88 23.37
CA ARG A 11 3.04 9.15 23.89
C ARG A 11 4.08 9.80 24.79
N GLY A 12 4.22 11.12 24.72
CA GLY A 12 5.08 11.89 25.63
C GLY A 12 4.65 13.35 25.69
N TRP A 13 4.88 14.01 26.82
CA TRP A 13 4.65 15.45 26.97
C TRP A 13 5.83 16.23 26.37
N ARG A 14 5.53 17.24 25.55
CA ARG A 14 6.56 18.17 25.04
C ARG A 14 6.79 19.34 25.99
N ASP A 15 5.73 19.75 26.65
CA ASP A 15 5.67 20.83 27.62
C ASP A 15 4.46 20.58 28.55
N LEU A 16 4.05 21.59 29.33
CA LEU A 16 2.97 21.48 30.31
C LEU A 16 1.57 21.32 29.69
N ASN A 17 1.38 21.61 28.41
CA ASN A 17 0.05 21.61 27.78
C ASN A 17 -0.01 20.93 26.40
N THR A 18 1.07 20.30 25.95
CA THR A 18 1.15 19.67 24.63
C THR A 18 1.63 18.24 24.72
N VAL A 19 0.81 17.31 24.22
CA VAL A 19 1.14 15.89 24.11
C VAL A 19 1.57 15.56 22.69
N GLN A 20 2.68 14.84 22.54
CA GLN A 20 3.11 14.23 21.29
C GLN A 20 2.71 12.76 21.23
N PHE A 21 2.22 12.36 20.06
CA PHE A 21 1.99 10.97 19.66
C PHE A 21 2.96 10.61 18.54
N GLY A 22 3.65 9.48 18.65
CA GLY A 22 4.63 9.01 17.68
C GLY A 22 6.04 9.57 17.89
N MET A 23 7.03 8.86 17.34
CA MET A 23 8.46 9.20 17.46
C MET A 23 9.09 9.59 16.12
N THR A 24 8.56 9.09 15.00
CA THR A 24 9.15 9.31 13.67
C THR A 24 8.45 10.48 12.96
N PRO A 25 9.17 11.32 12.19
CA PRO A 25 8.57 12.45 11.50
C PRO A 25 7.42 12.09 10.54
N ALA A 26 7.41 10.86 10.03
CA ALA A 26 6.36 10.37 9.13
C ALA A 26 4.99 10.22 9.80
N HIS A 27 4.94 10.03 11.13
CA HIS A 27 3.71 9.74 11.86
C HIS A 27 3.55 10.56 13.15
N ALA A 28 4.56 11.32 13.57
CA ALA A 28 4.50 12.08 14.81
C ALA A 28 3.52 13.26 14.70
N MET A 29 2.68 13.43 15.71
CA MET A 29 1.66 14.48 15.81
C MET A 29 1.68 15.12 17.19
N THR A 30 1.33 16.40 17.28
CA THR A 30 1.21 17.12 18.55
C THR A 30 -0.23 17.58 18.78
N LEU A 31 -0.71 17.42 20.01
CA LEU A 31 -2.06 17.75 20.43
C LEU A 31 -1.99 18.69 21.64
N GLY A 32 -2.48 19.92 21.47
CA GLY A 32 -2.51 20.95 22.51
C GLY A 32 -3.55 22.05 22.20
N PRO A 33 -3.99 22.85 23.17
CA PRO A 33 -3.69 22.68 24.60
C PRO A 33 -4.38 21.43 25.17
N MET A 34 -3.73 20.81 26.15
CA MET A 34 -4.18 19.65 26.91
C MET A 34 -3.79 19.86 28.36
N ASP A 35 -4.79 20.09 29.21
CA ASP A 35 -4.58 20.19 30.65
C ASP A 35 -4.30 18.80 31.28
N THR A 36 -3.84 18.81 32.53
CA THR A 36 -3.51 17.60 33.27
C THR A 36 -4.71 16.67 33.44
N ALA A 37 -5.91 17.21 33.67
CA ALA A 37 -7.13 16.41 33.86
C ALA A 37 -7.50 15.63 32.58
N THR A 38 -7.45 16.30 31.43
CA THR A 38 -7.64 15.72 30.10
C THR A 38 -6.54 14.70 29.79
N GLY A 39 -5.28 15.03 30.15
CA GLY A 39 -4.15 14.12 30.03
C GLY A 39 -4.34 12.81 30.80
N SER A 40 -4.79 12.89 32.05
CA SER A 40 -5.13 11.71 32.87
C SER A 40 -6.36 10.97 32.32
N PHE A 41 -7.34 11.69 31.77
CA PHE A 41 -8.53 11.08 31.16
C PHE A 41 -8.17 10.23 29.93
N LEU A 42 -7.13 10.58 29.17
CA LEU A 42 -6.67 9.76 28.04
C LEU A 42 -6.32 8.31 28.45
N ASP A 43 -5.93 8.07 29.70
CA ASP A 43 -5.60 6.72 30.18
C ASP A 43 -6.86 5.84 30.35
N LEU A 44 -8.04 6.45 30.44
CA LEU A 44 -9.33 5.75 30.48
C LEU A 44 -9.80 5.31 29.08
N LEU A 45 -9.23 5.89 28.02
CA LEU A 45 -9.45 5.50 26.62
C LEU A 45 -8.58 4.29 26.29
N ASP A 46 -8.83 3.18 26.98
CA ASP A 46 -8.10 1.90 26.88
C ASP A 46 -8.90 0.83 26.11
N GLY A 47 -10.09 1.17 25.59
CA GLY A 47 -10.97 0.24 24.89
C GLY A 47 -11.83 -0.66 25.79
N THR A 48 -11.70 -0.58 27.12
CA THR A 48 -12.51 -1.39 28.05
C THR A 48 -13.88 -0.77 28.31
N ARG A 49 -14.00 0.56 28.19
CA ARG A 49 -15.19 1.35 28.53
C ARG A 49 -15.89 1.87 27.27
N GLY A 50 -17.23 1.87 27.27
CA GLY A 50 -18.02 2.55 26.26
C GLY A 50 -18.23 4.04 26.58
N LEU A 51 -18.71 4.81 25.61
CA LEU A 51 -18.97 6.26 25.77
C LEU A 51 -19.84 6.62 26.99
N PRO A 52 -20.93 5.90 27.33
CA PRO A 52 -21.74 6.24 28.51
C PRO A 52 -20.94 6.22 29.81
N LEU A 53 -20.12 5.19 30.03
CA LEU A 53 -19.28 5.05 31.22
C LEU A 53 -18.16 6.08 31.24
N LEU A 54 -17.57 6.41 30.08
CA LEU A 54 -16.55 7.46 29.99
C LEU A 54 -17.09 8.85 30.35
N ARG A 55 -18.35 9.15 29.98
CA ARG A 55 -19.02 10.39 30.40
C ARG A 55 -19.28 10.43 31.91
N GLU A 56 -19.55 9.29 32.54
CA GLU A 56 -19.67 9.19 34.00
C GLU A 56 -18.34 9.43 34.71
N GLU A 57 -17.24 8.81 34.24
CA GLU A 57 -15.91 9.05 34.81
C GLU A 57 -15.45 10.49 34.61
N ALA A 58 -15.74 11.11 33.47
CA ALA A 58 -15.41 12.52 33.24
C ALA A 58 -16.09 13.46 34.23
N ARG A 59 -17.36 13.22 34.57
CA ARG A 59 -18.06 13.98 35.62
C ARG A 59 -17.43 13.79 36.99
N ARG A 60 -16.91 12.60 37.32
CA ARG A 60 -16.18 12.36 38.58
C ARG A 60 -14.82 13.05 38.61
N MET A 61 -14.26 13.39 37.45
CA MET A 61 -13.01 14.12 37.30
C MET A 61 -13.24 15.65 37.13
N ASP A 62 -14.46 16.13 37.36
CA ASP A 62 -14.85 17.54 37.20
C ASP A 62 -14.59 18.11 35.79
N LEU A 63 -14.62 17.26 34.75
CA LEU A 63 -14.51 17.70 33.36
C LEU A 63 -15.84 18.31 32.88
N PRO A 64 -15.82 19.37 32.05
CA PRO A 64 -17.03 19.99 31.54
C PRO A 64 -17.93 19.03 30.75
N ASP A 65 -19.23 19.26 30.80
CA ASP A 65 -20.19 18.53 29.95
C ASP A 65 -19.83 18.70 28.46
N GLY A 66 -19.88 17.61 27.71
CA GLY A 66 -19.49 17.58 26.29
C GLY A 66 -17.98 17.50 26.03
N HIS A 67 -17.12 17.64 27.06
CA HIS A 67 -15.66 17.56 26.89
C HIS A 67 -15.20 16.21 26.34
N VAL A 68 -15.79 15.11 26.82
CA VAL A 68 -15.48 13.74 26.34
C VAL A 68 -15.79 13.59 24.86
N ASP A 69 -16.97 14.05 24.44
CA ASP A 69 -17.41 13.92 23.05
C ASP A 69 -16.53 14.76 22.12
N ALA A 70 -16.20 15.99 22.51
CA ALA A 70 -15.28 16.86 21.78
C ALA A 70 -13.86 16.28 21.71
N LEU A 71 -13.37 15.68 22.80
CA LEU A 71 -12.05 15.03 22.85
C LEU A 71 -12.00 13.79 21.94
N VAL A 72 -13.01 12.92 22.03
CA VAL A 72 -13.13 11.72 21.18
C VAL A 72 -13.18 12.12 19.71
N GLU A 73 -13.99 13.11 19.35
CA GLU A 73 -14.09 13.61 17.99
C GLU A 73 -12.74 14.19 17.51
N ARG A 74 -12.06 14.96 18.35
CA ARG A 74 -10.74 15.53 18.03
C ARG A 74 -9.68 14.45 17.83
N LEU A 75 -9.66 13.41 18.67
CA LEU A 75 -8.74 12.28 18.55
C LEU A 75 -9.04 11.42 17.31
N ALA A 76 -10.31 11.18 17.01
CA ALA A 76 -10.74 10.46 15.82
C ALA A 76 -10.33 11.23 14.54
N ARG A 77 -10.60 12.53 14.49
CA ARG A 77 -10.18 13.40 13.36
C ARG A 77 -8.66 13.46 13.20
N ALA A 78 -7.91 13.36 14.29
CA ALA A 78 -6.45 13.28 14.27
C ALA A 78 -5.93 11.86 13.93
N GLY A 79 -6.78 10.86 13.77
CA GLY A 79 -6.38 9.47 13.52
C GLY A 79 -5.66 8.83 14.71
N LEU A 80 -5.85 9.34 15.93
CA LEU A 80 -5.21 8.86 17.17
C LEU A 80 -6.12 7.92 17.97
N LEU A 81 -7.36 7.75 17.55
CA LEU A 81 -8.36 6.92 18.21
C LEU A 81 -8.65 5.64 17.42
N ASP A 82 -8.85 4.55 18.15
CA ASP A 82 -9.33 3.26 17.65
C ASP A 82 -10.61 2.85 18.39
N ASP A 83 -11.33 1.86 17.87
CA ASP A 83 -12.49 1.25 18.53
C ASP A 83 -12.21 -0.23 18.79
N ALA A 84 -12.08 -0.59 20.07
CA ALA A 84 -11.79 -1.96 20.48
C ALA A 84 -12.84 -2.97 19.97
N ARG A 85 -14.08 -2.51 19.72
CA ARG A 85 -15.18 -3.33 19.20
C ARG A 85 -15.59 -2.97 17.75
N GLY A 86 -14.84 -2.09 17.08
CA GLY A 86 -15.15 -1.62 15.71
C GLY A 86 -14.84 -2.61 14.59
N GLY A 87 -14.90 -2.17 13.34
CA GLY A 87 -14.42 -2.95 12.19
C GLY A 87 -15.37 -4.00 11.60
N GLY A 88 -16.57 -4.18 12.16
CA GLY A 88 -17.64 -5.01 11.56
C GLY A 88 -17.55 -6.51 11.87
N PRO A 89 -18.42 -7.33 11.23
CA PRO A 89 -18.59 -8.75 11.58
C PRO A 89 -17.37 -9.61 11.30
N ASP A 90 -16.62 -9.35 10.22
CA ASP A 90 -15.39 -10.10 9.92
C ASP A 90 -14.29 -9.81 10.94
N ALA A 91 -14.23 -8.56 11.43
CA ALA A 91 -13.32 -8.17 12.50
C ALA A 91 -13.71 -8.82 13.83
N GLU A 92 -15.02 -8.92 14.14
CA GLU A 92 -15.53 -9.67 15.28
C GLU A 92 -15.17 -11.17 15.19
N ALA A 93 -15.39 -11.81 14.05
CA ALA A 93 -15.00 -13.19 13.82
C ALA A 93 -13.47 -13.43 13.93
N LEU A 94 -12.66 -12.39 13.71
CA LEU A 94 -11.22 -12.44 13.93
C LEU A 94 -10.87 -12.30 15.42
N ARG A 95 -11.60 -11.48 16.20
CA ARG A 95 -11.45 -11.37 17.67
C ARG A 95 -11.68 -12.68 18.40
N GLU A 96 -12.60 -13.50 17.91
CA GLU A 96 -12.87 -14.84 18.43
C GLU A 96 -11.70 -15.85 18.22
N LYS A 97 -10.56 -15.41 17.65
CA LYS A 97 -9.37 -16.22 17.40
C LYS A 97 -8.14 -15.58 18.08
N PRO A 98 -8.03 -15.64 19.42
CA PRO A 98 -6.99 -14.93 20.17
C PRO A 98 -5.57 -15.33 19.75
N ASP A 99 -5.26 -16.62 19.61
CA ASP A 99 -3.92 -17.09 19.22
C ASP A 99 -3.47 -16.55 17.85
N LEU A 100 -4.41 -16.41 16.92
CA LEU A 100 -4.15 -15.85 15.60
C LEU A 100 -3.89 -14.34 15.69
N LEU A 101 -4.69 -13.63 16.47
CA LEU A 101 -4.52 -12.20 16.68
C LEU A 101 -3.23 -11.88 17.40
N ASP A 102 -2.82 -12.68 18.39
CA ASP A 102 -1.56 -12.51 19.09
C ASP A 102 -0.36 -12.60 18.13
N ARG A 103 -0.39 -13.55 17.19
CA ARG A 103 0.62 -13.65 16.12
C ARG A 103 0.60 -12.48 15.15
N LEU A 104 -0.57 -11.92 14.87
CA LEU A 104 -0.76 -10.78 13.97
C LEU A 104 -0.71 -9.41 14.68
N ARG A 105 -0.45 -9.38 15.98
CA ARG A 105 -0.44 -8.14 16.77
C ARG A 105 0.51 -7.07 16.22
N PRO A 106 1.73 -7.39 15.74
CA PRO A 106 2.59 -6.39 15.10
C PRO A 106 1.99 -5.81 13.82
N GLU A 107 1.36 -6.66 12.99
CA GLU A 107 0.69 -6.23 11.75
C GLU A 107 -0.50 -5.32 12.05
N LEU A 108 -1.31 -5.68 13.05
CA LEU A 108 -2.43 -4.86 13.50
C LEU A 108 -1.96 -3.50 14.03
N ALA A 109 -0.88 -3.47 14.81
CA ALA A 109 -0.28 -2.23 15.29
C ALA A 109 0.23 -1.34 14.15
N ALA A 110 0.88 -1.93 13.14
CA ALA A 110 1.35 -1.20 11.95
C ALA A 110 0.17 -0.66 11.11
N LEU A 111 -0.90 -1.43 10.94
CA LEU A 111 -2.12 -0.96 10.26
C LEU A 111 -2.76 0.20 11.01
N SER A 112 -2.83 0.14 12.34
CA SER A 112 -3.39 1.22 13.18
C SER A 112 -2.66 2.56 13.00
N LEU A 113 -1.36 2.55 12.73
CA LEU A 113 -0.57 3.76 12.43
C LEU A 113 -0.91 4.41 11.09
N THR A 114 -1.54 3.68 10.17
CA THR A 114 -1.75 4.11 8.78
C THR A 114 -3.22 4.11 8.35
N THR A 115 -4.14 3.86 9.28
CA THR A 115 -5.59 3.84 9.07
C THR A 115 -6.23 4.87 10.01
N PRO A 116 -6.86 5.94 9.53
CA PRO A 116 -7.30 7.03 10.40
C PRO A 116 -8.54 6.68 11.22
N GLU A 117 -9.51 5.98 10.63
CA GLU A 117 -10.82 5.75 11.25
C GLU A 117 -10.81 4.67 12.34
N PRO A 118 -11.60 4.82 13.42
CA PRO A 118 -11.71 3.83 14.47
C PRO A 118 -12.19 2.46 13.97
N GLY A 119 -11.45 1.39 14.29
CA GLY A 119 -11.76 0.01 13.89
C GLY A 119 -11.25 -0.39 12.50
N ASP A 120 -10.69 0.54 11.71
CA ASP A 120 -10.22 0.25 10.35
C ASP A 120 -9.05 -0.73 10.32
N ALA A 121 -8.13 -0.66 11.29
CA ALA A 121 -6.96 -1.53 11.32
C ALA A 121 -7.37 -3.01 11.33
N LEU A 122 -8.33 -3.35 12.20
CA LEU A 122 -8.84 -4.70 12.32
C LEU A 122 -9.73 -5.09 11.14
N ARG A 123 -10.49 -4.13 10.59
CA ARG A 123 -11.27 -4.33 9.35
C ARG A 123 -10.37 -4.70 8.17
N HIS A 124 -9.29 -3.95 7.94
CA HIS A 124 -8.33 -4.24 6.88
C HIS A 124 -7.62 -5.57 7.11
N LEU A 125 -7.23 -5.88 8.35
CA LEU A 125 -6.61 -7.17 8.66
C LEU A 125 -7.57 -8.34 8.38
N ALA A 126 -8.85 -8.20 8.75
CA ALA A 126 -9.88 -9.19 8.45
C ALA A 126 -10.14 -9.34 6.94
N ALA A 127 -10.23 -8.22 6.22
CA ALA A 127 -10.36 -8.22 4.76
C ALA A 127 -9.16 -8.91 4.09
N ARG A 128 -7.94 -8.57 4.49
CA ARG A 128 -6.69 -9.19 4.02
C ARG A 128 -6.69 -10.71 4.19
N ARG A 129 -7.26 -11.22 5.30
CA ARG A 129 -7.42 -12.66 5.56
C ARG A 129 -8.40 -13.35 4.60
N ALA A 130 -9.26 -12.63 3.90
CA ALA A 130 -10.17 -13.18 2.90
C ALA A 130 -9.58 -13.18 1.47
N LEU A 131 -8.48 -12.45 1.24
CA LEU A 131 -7.88 -12.28 -0.09
C LEU A 131 -7.01 -13.47 -0.52
N ARG A 132 -6.89 -13.61 -1.84
CA ARG A 132 -6.06 -14.64 -2.50
C ARG A 132 -4.98 -13.97 -3.34
N VAL A 133 -3.75 -14.43 -3.19
CA VAL A 133 -2.61 -13.95 -3.98
C VAL A 133 -1.91 -15.14 -4.62
N GLN A 134 -1.46 -14.98 -5.87
CA GLN A 134 -0.58 -15.93 -6.51
C GLN A 134 0.80 -15.34 -6.73
N VAL A 135 1.84 -16.10 -6.43
CA VAL A 135 3.22 -15.77 -6.80
C VAL A 135 3.67 -16.73 -7.90
N ARG A 136 3.96 -16.20 -9.09
CA ARG A 136 4.51 -16.93 -10.23
C ARG A 136 6.04 -16.78 -10.23
N GLY A 137 6.73 -17.84 -9.84
CA GLY A 137 8.18 -17.86 -9.62
C GLY A 137 8.53 -18.03 -8.15
N ALA A 138 9.32 -19.05 -7.84
CA ALA A 138 9.72 -19.47 -6.50
C ALA A 138 11.25 -19.48 -6.33
N GLY A 139 11.95 -18.55 -7.00
CA GLY A 139 13.36 -18.27 -6.68
C GLY A 139 13.51 -17.52 -5.34
N ARG A 140 14.72 -17.00 -5.06
CA ARG A 140 15.02 -16.28 -3.80
C ARG A 140 14.04 -15.15 -3.48
N VAL A 141 13.62 -14.38 -4.50
CA VAL A 141 12.65 -13.28 -4.34
C VAL A 141 11.24 -13.83 -4.09
N GLY A 142 10.73 -14.65 -5.02
CA GLY A 142 9.34 -15.08 -5.01
C GLY A 142 8.96 -15.98 -3.82
N ALA A 143 9.83 -16.92 -3.43
CA ALA A 143 9.55 -17.79 -2.29
C ALA A 143 9.51 -17.01 -0.96
N LEU A 144 10.46 -16.08 -0.76
CA LEU A 144 10.48 -15.20 0.41
C LEU A 144 9.27 -14.25 0.41
N LEU A 145 8.96 -13.64 -0.72
CA LEU A 145 7.79 -12.77 -0.88
C LEU A 145 6.50 -13.51 -0.52
N ALA A 146 6.31 -14.72 -1.03
CA ALA A 146 5.15 -15.54 -0.71
C ALA A 146 5.04 -15.83 0.80
N SER A 147 6.16 -16.16 1.45
CA SER A 147 6.20 -16.34 2.91
C SER A 147 5.86 -15.05 3.66
N LEU A 148 6.35 -13.89 3.21
CA LEU A 148 6.06 -12.59 3.83
C LEU A 148 4.56 -12.24 3.74
N LEU A 149 3.94 -12.44 2.57
CA LEU A 149 2.50 -12.20 2.40
C LEU A 149 1.66 -13.12 3.32
N SER A 150 2.04 -14.40 3.41
CA SER A 150 1.41 -15.38 4.29
C SER A 150 1.53 -14.97 5.77
N GLY A 151 2.74 -14.62 6.21
CA GLY A 151 3.03 -14.17 7.57
C GLY A 151 2.31 -12.87 7.94
N ALA A 152 2.17 -11.95 6.98
CA ALA A 152 1.43 -10.69 7.14
C ALA A 152 -0.10 -10.88 7.15
N GLY A 153 -0.60 -12.11 7.06
CA GLY A 153 -2.02 -12.43 7.24
C GLY A 153 -2.85 -12.50 5.97
N VAL A 154 -2.25 -12.51 4.77
CA VAL A 154 -2.98 -12.81 3.54
C VAL A 154 -3.62 -14.20 3.65
N GLY A 155 -4.92 -14.29 3.31
CA GLY A 155 -5.73 -15.49 3.50
C GLY A 155 -5.20 -16.74 2.83
N GLU A 156 -4.89 -16.61 1.53
CA GLU A 156 -4.37 -17.69 0.70
C GLU A 156 -3.26 -17.16 -0.20
N VAL A 157 -2.09 -17.78 -0.12
CA VAL A 157 -0.96 -17.50 -1.01
C VAL A 157 -0.64 -18.77 -1.80
N ASP A 158 -1.00 -18.77 -3.07
CA ASP A 158 -0.61 -19.82 -4.01
C ASP A 158 0.77 -19.51 -4.60
N VAL A 159 1.59 -20.53 -4.78
CA VAL A 159 2.88 -20.41 -5.45
C VAL A 159 2.89 -21.34 -6.64
N ARG A 160 3.21 -20.78 -7.81
CA ARG A 160 3.38 -21.51 -9.07
C ARG A 160 4.81 -21.37 -9.55
N ASP A 161 5.46 -22.49 -9.73
CA ASP A 161 6.81 -22.58 -10.28
C ASP A 161 7.02 -23.98 -10.88
N VAL A 162 8.09 -24.16 -11.66
CA VAL A 162 8.45 -25.42 -12.32
C VAL A 162 9.90 -25.80 -12.03
N GLY A 163 10.18 -27.09 -11.98
CA GLY A 163 11.50 -27.62 -11.72
C GLY A 163 11.78 -27.87 -10.23
N ARG A 164 13.07 -27.99 -9.89
CA ARG A 164 13.52 -28.43 -8.56
C ARG A 164 14.32 -27.35 -7.84
N VAL A 165 14.28 -27.37 -6.52
CA VAL A 165 15.10 -26.46 -5.71
C VAL A 165 16.58 -26.75 -5.96
N GLU A 166 17.32 -25.74 -6.39
CA GLU A 166 18.77 -25.81 -6.56
C GLU A 166 19.50 -25.33 -5.30
N THR A 167 20.79 -25.68 -5.16
CA THR A 167 21.61 -25.26 -4.00
C THR A 167 21.67 -23.74 -3.83
N TRP A 168 21.65 -23.00 -4.94
CA TRP A 168 21.62 -21.53 -4.93
C TRP A 168 20.21 -20.94 -4.82
N ASP A 169 19.14 -21.72 -4.79
CA ASP A 169 17.79 -21.19 -4.52
C ASP A 169 17.56 -20.94 -3.01
N VAL A 170 18.42 -21.50 -2.16
CA VAL A 170 18.30 -21.41 -0.70
C VAL A 170 18.37 -19.97 -0.21
N ALA A 171 17.40 -19.57 0.61
CA ALA A 171 17.31 -18.22 1.15
C ALA A 171 16.60 -18.19 2.51
N PRO A 172 17.00 -17.31 3.45
CA PRO A 172 16.28 -17.13 4.71
C PRO A 172 14.85 -16.64 4.43
N GLY A 173 13.87 -17.24 5.12
CA GLY A 173 12.44 -16.98 4.90
C GLY A 173 11.89 -17.44 3.53
N GLY A 174 12.74 -17.94 2.64
CA GLY A 174 12.39 -18.55 1.36
C GLY A 174 12.54 -20.08 1.40
N LEU A 175 13.22 -20.64 0.40
CA LEU A 175 13.45 -22.07 0.30
C LEU A 175 14.59 -22.51 1.26
N PRO A 176 14.37 -23.52 2.11
CA PRO A 176 15.40 -24.02 3.03
C PRO A 176 16.36 -25.01 2.36
N ALA A 177 17.53 -25.22 2.97
CA ALA A 177 18.57 -26.10 2.45
C ALA A 177 18.15 -27.59 2.37
N ASP A 178 17.27 -28.03 3.27
CA ASP A 178 16.73 -29.40 3.29
C ASP A 178 15.74 -29.66 2.14
N ALA A 179 15.28 -28.62 1.43
CA ALA A 179 14.40 -28.76 0.27
C ALA A 179 15.14 -28.91 -1.06
N VAL A 180 16.48 -28.87 -1.09
CA VAL A 180 17.27 -29.03 -2.32
C VAL A 180 16.93 -30.37 -2.99
N GLY A 181 16.61 -30.32 -4.28
CA GLY A 181 16.15 -31.47 -5.07
C GLY A 181 14.62 -31.68 -5.06
N ASP A 182 13.88 -31.10 -4.13
CA ASP A 182 12.42 -31.17 -4.13
C ASP A 182 11.80 -30.34 -5.25
N ARG A 183 10.52 -30.61 -5.54
CA ARG A 183 9.74 -29.73 -6.41
C ARG A 183 9.63 -28.33 -5.81
N ARG A 184 9.99 -27.32 -6.61
CA ARG A 184 10.14 -25.94 -6.13
C ARG A 184 8.82 -25.33 -5.65
N ASP A 185 7.74 -25.57 -6.36
CA ASP A 185 6.38 -25.16 -5.99
C ASP A 185 5.92 -25.80 -4.66
N GLU A 186 6.15 -27.10 -4.47
CA GLU A 186 5.81 -27.80 -3.23
C GLU A 186 6.64 -27.30 -2.04
N ALA A 187 7.95 -27.10 -2.24
CA ALA A 187 8.83 -26.54 -1.22
C ALA A 187 8.43 -25.11 -0.82
N ALA A 188 8.11 -24.26 -1.80
CA ALA A 188 7.62 -22.91 -1.53
C ALA A 188 6.28 -22.92 -0.79
N ARG A 189 5.34 -23.78 -1.19
CA ARG A 189 4.06 -23.96 -0.49
C ARG A 189 4.26 -24.43 0.96
N ARG A 190 5.27 -25.26 1.24
CA ARG A 190 5.65 -25.62 2.62
C ARG A 190 6.17 -24.41 3.40
N ALA A 191 7.03 -23.58 2.79
CA ALA A 191 7.53 -22.35 3.41
C ALA A 191 6.37 -21.37 3.74
N VAL A 192 5.47 -21.15 2.78
CA VAL A 192 4.24 -20.34 2.94
C VAL A 192 3.39 -20.85 4.12
N ARG A 193 3.17 -22.16 4.22
CA ARG A 193 2.41 -22.76 5.33
C ARG A 193 3.09 -22.61 6.68
N ARG A 194 4.43 -22.68 6.73
CA ARG A 194 5.21 -22.47 7.96
C ARG A 194 5.17 -21.01 8.42
N ALA A 195 5.11 -20.07 7.47
CA ALA A 195 5.01 -18.64 7.77
C ALA A 195 3.60 -18.20 8.20
N ALA A 196 2.55 -18.92 7.81
CA ALA A 196 1.17 -18.54 8.08
C ALA A 196 0.89 -18.43 9.59
N PRO A 197 0.23 -17.33 10.05
CA PRO A 197 -0.08 -17.14 11.46
C PRO A 197 -1.15 -18.11 11.96
N GLY A 198 -1.97 -18.67 11.06
CA GLY A 198 -2.94 -19.71 11.34
C GLY A 198 -3.45 -20.39 10.07
N ARG A 199 -4.42 -21.29 10.21
CA ARG A 199 -5.01 -22.00 9.07
C ARG A 199 -5.69 -20.98 8.12
N PRO A 200 -5.59 -21.17 6.79
CA PRO A 200 -6.39 -20.40 5.85
C PRO A 200 -7.89 -20.55 6.16
N PRO A 201 -8.71 -19.52 5.90
CA PRO A 201 -10.16 -19.63 6.04
C PRO A 201 -10.68 -20.84 5.24
N ARG A 202 -11.57 -21.63 5.83
CA ARG A 202 -12.28 -22.67 5.08
C ARG A 202 -13.26 -21.96 4.15
N ARG A 203 -13.19 -22.23 2.85
CA ARG A 203 -14.28 -21.83 1.95
C ARG A 203 -15.50 -22.67 2.31
N GLY A 204 -16.63 -22.01 2.54
CA GLY A 204 -17.91 -22.66 2.36
C GLY A 204 -18.07 -23.06 0.89
N PRO A 205 -18.90 -24.05 0.56
CA PRO A 205 -19.34 -24.27 -0.81
C PRO A 205 -20.14 -23.04 -1.26
N ALA A 206 -19.45 -22.02 -1.78
CA ALA A 206 -20.09 -20.88 -2.42
C ALA A 206 -20.61 -21.33 -3.79
N ALA A 207 -21.84 -20.94 -4.11
CA ALA A 207 -22.52 -21.22 -5.36
C ALA A 207 -21.62 -20.88 -6.56
N PRO A 208 -21.70 -21.65 -7.66
CA PRO A 208 -20.91 -21.37 -8.86
C PRO A 208 -21.27 -19.97 -9.36
N SER A 209 -20.29 -19.06 -9.34
CA SER A 209 -20.41 -17.83 -10.11
C SER A 209 -20.58 -18.20 -11.59
N GLU A 210 -21.50 -17.53 -12.30
CA GLU A 210 -21.83 -17.77 -13.72
C GLU A 210 -20.69 -17.39 -14.70
N SER A 211 -19.44 -17.53 -14.28
CA SER A 211 -18.25 -17.39 -15.10
C SER A 211 -17.28 -18.47 -14.61
N GLY A 212 -17.14 -19.55 -15.39
CA GLY A 212 -16.48 -20.79 -15.00
C GLY A 212 -14.99 -20.68 -14.65
N GLY A 213 -14.67 -20.26 -13.43
CA GLY A 213 -13.35 -20.38 -12.82
C GLY A 213 -13.43 -20.24 -11.30
N GLU A 214 -12.67 -21.05 -10.57
CA GLU A 214 -12.40 -20.87 -9.13
C GLU A 214 -12.05 -19.40 -8.86
N GLY A 215 -12.83 -18.69 -8.03
CA GLY A 215 -12.79 -17.22 -7.90
C GLY A 215 -11.38 -16.59 -7.95
N GLY A 216 -11.19 -15.56 -8.78
CA GLY A 216 -9.89 -15.02 -9.17
C GLY A 216 -8.95 -14.57 -8.03
N PHE A 217 -7.69 -14.30 -8.36
CA PHE A 217 -6.71 -13.76 -7.42
C PHE A 217 -6.88 -12.25 -7.29
N SER A 218 -6.81 -11.73 -6.06
CA SER A 218 -6.81 -10.29 -5.78
C SER A 218 -5.53 -9.60 -6.29
N LEU A 219 -4.43 -10.35 -6.38
CA LEU A 219 -3.16 -9.89 -6.94
C LEU A 219 -2.35 -11.10 -7.46
N VAL A 220 -1.64 -10.91 -8.57
CA VAL A 220 -0.62 -11.86 -9.05
C VAL A 220 0.75 -11.22 -9.04
N VAL A 221 1.72 -11.83 -8.37
CA VAL A 221 3.10 -11.37 -8.33
C VAL A 221 3.96 -12.19 -9.29
N LEU A 222 4.58 -11.52 -10.27
CA LEU A 222 5.48 -12.11 -11.25
C LEU A 222 6.92 -11.95 -10.76
N ALA A 223 7.51 -13.05 -10.30
CA ALA A 223 8.87 -13.11 -9.79
C ALA A 223 9.74 -14.07 -10.61
N PRO A 224 9.97 -13.78 -11.90
CA PRO A 224 10.70 -14.69 -12.77
C PRO A 224 12.13 -14.91 -12.28
N ARG A 225 12.64 -16.12 -12.51
CA ARG A 225 14.04 -16.47 -12.23
C ARG A 225 14.99 -16.16 -13.40
N ASP A 226 14.42 -15.83 -14.55
CA ASP A 226 15.17 -15.49 -15.75
C ASP A 226 15.52 -14.00 -15.73
N ASP A 227 16.81 -13.69 -15.84
CA ASP A 227 17.36 -12.34 -15.81
C ASP A 227 16.69 -11.43 -16.86
N VAL A 228 16.44 -11.97 -18.06
CA VAL A 228 15.84 -11.21 -19.15
C VAL A 228 14.37 -10.92 -18.86
N ALA A 229 13.63 -11.86 -18.27
CA ALA A 229 12.25 -11.65 -17.84
C ALA A 229 12.12 -10.63 -16.69
N VAL A 230 13.15 -10.44 -15.86
CA VAL A 230 13.19 -9.35 -14.88
C VAL A 230 13.49 -8.00 -15.55
N HIS A 231 14.46 -7.98 -16.47
CA HIS A 231 14.92 -6.76 -17.12
C HIS A 231 13.96 -6.23 -18.18
N ALA A 232 13.44 -7.12 -19.03
CA ALA A 232 12.53 -6.90 -20.14
C ALA A 232 11.29 -7.82 -20.00
N PRO A 233 10.43 -7.55 -19.00
CA PRO A 233 9.26 -8.38 -18.72
C PRO A 233 8.32 -8.44 -19.91
N ALA A 234 7.69 -9.59 -20.11
CA ALA A 234 6.60 -9.76 -21.07
C ALA A 234 5.26 -9.36 -20.46
N LEU A 235 4.33 -8.95 -21.33
CA LEU A 235 2.94 -8.67 -20.95
C LEU A 235 2.19 -10.01 -20.74
N PRO A 236 1.65 -10.29 -19.54
CA PRO A 236 0.84 -11.48 -19.29
C PRO A 236 -0.57 -11.28 -19.86
N GLU A 237 -0.79 -11.71 -21.11
CA GLU A 237 -2.07 -11.55 -21.82
C GLU A 237 -3.27 -12.10 -21.02
N ASP A 238 -3.09 -13.20 -20.30
CA ASP A 238 -4.12 -13.80 -19.44
C ASP A 238 -4.56 -12.87 -18.30
N LEU A 239 -3.61 -12.17 -17.67
CA LEU A 239 -3.88 -11.26 -16.56
C LEU A 239 -4.46 -9.93 -17.06
N VAL A 240 -4.02 -9.45 -18.22
CA VAL A 240 -4.58 -8.26 -18.84
C VAL A 240 -6.02 -8.52 -19.28
N ALA A 241 -6.29 -9.63 -19.99
CA ALA A 241 -7.62 -9.97 -20.47
C ALA A 241 -8.62 -10.22 -19.33
N SER A 242 -8.17 -10.77 -18.19
CA SER A 242 -9.02 -10.99 -17.01
C SER A 242 -9.13 -9.78 -16.08
N GLY A 243 -8.45 -8.67 -16.36
CA GLY A 243 -8.41 -7.50 -15.48
C GLY A 243 -7.69 -7.75 -14.15
N THR A 244 -6.87 -8.80 -14.04
CA THR A 244 -6.22 -9.18 -12.79
C THR A 244 -5.03 -8.26 -12.48
N PRO A 245 -5.04 -7.55 -11.33
CA PRO A 245 -3.90 -6.75 -10.88
C PRO A 245 -2.64 -7.60 -10.76
N HIS A 246 -1.50 -7.07 -11.21
CA HIS A 246 -0.24 -7.81 -11.11
C HIS A 246 0.99 -6.95 -10.86
N LEU A 247 1.93 -7.49 -10.09
CA LEU A 247 3.16 -6.81 -9.67
C LEU A 247 4.38 -7.59 -10.16
N TYR A 248 5.33 -6.90 -10.79
CA TYR A 248 6.63 -7.49 -11.12
C TYR A 248 7.63 -7.31 -9.98
N ALA A 249 8.46 -8.30 -9.71
CA ALA A 249 9.58 -8.18 -8.79
C ALA A 249 10.73 -9.10 -9.21
N GLY A 250 11.97 -8.68 -9.04
CA GLY A 250 13.10 -9.54 -9.37
C GLY A 250 14.46 -8.88 -9.20
N VAL A 251 15.49 -9.69 -9.37
CA VAL A 251 16.88 -9.24 -9.41
C VAL A 251 17.46 -9.70 -10.74
N VAL A 252 18.20 -8.82 -11.40
CA VAL A 252 18.96 -9.10 -12.60
C VAL A 252 20.34 -8.47 -12.44
N GLU A 253 21.38 -9.24 -12.70
CA GLU A 253 22.77 -8.83 -12.44
C GLU A 253 22.91 -8.33 -10.98
N ALA A 254 23.25 -7.05 -10.80
CA ALA A 254 23.39 -6.38 -9.52
C ALA A 254 22.25 -5.37 -9.25
N THR A 255 21.13 -5.49 -9.97
CA THR A 255 20.00 -4.56 -9.94
C THR A 255 18.72 -5.24 -9.47
N GLY A 256 18.12 -4.71 -8.40
CA GLY A 256 16.82 -5.10 -7.89
C GLY A 256 15.70 -4.24 -8.47
N VAL A 257 14.53 -4.86 -8.65
CA VAL A 257 13.38 -4.26 -9.32
C VAL A 257 12.10 -4.61 -8.59
N VAL A 258 11.25 -3.62 -8.32
CA VAL A 258 9.88 -3.78 -7.86
C VAL A 258 8.95 -2.90 -8.69
N GLY A 259 8.01 -3.51 -9.39
CA GLY A 259 7.06 -2.83 -10.25
C GLY A 259 7.36 -2.96 -11.75
N PRO A 260 6.44 -2.48 -12.61
CA PRO A 260 5.21 -1.79 -12.21
C PRO A 260 4.20 -2.71 -11.51
N LEU A 261 3.42 -2.15 -10.60
CA LEU A 261 2.11 -2.69 -10.23
C LEU A 261 1.14 -2.24 -11.33
N VAL A 262 0.65 -3.21 -12.08
CA VAL A 262 -0.22 -3.03 -13.24
C VAL A 262 -1.66 -3.24 -12.80
N LEU A 263 -2.47 -2.21 -13.03
CA LEU A 263 -3.92 -2.28 -13.05
C LEU A 263 -4.30 -2.28 -14.54
N PRO A 264 -4.73 -3.41 -15.11
CA PRO A 264 -5.04 -3.50 -16.54
C PRO A 264 -6.01 -2.41 -16.97
N GLY A 265 -5.69 -1.70 -18.05
CA GLY A 265 -6.49 -0.56 -18.54
C GLY A 265 -6.27 0.78 -17.81
N GLU A 266 -5.59 0.82 -16.67
CA GLU A 266 -5.41 2.05 -15.88
C GLU A 266 -3.94 2.49 -15.77
N THR A 267 -3.02 1.56 -15.52
CA THR A 267 -1.59 1.89 -15.32
C THR A 267 -0.71 1.31 -16.43
N GLY A 268 0.45 1.96 -16.67
CA GLY A 268 1.41 1.49 -17.66
C GLY A 268 1.93 0.08 -17.35
N CYS A 269 1.90 -0.80 -18.35
CA CYS A 269 2.24 -2.21 -18.20
C CYS A 269 3.65 -2.55 -18.73
N ALA A 270 4.04 -3.82 -18.67
CA ALA A 270 5.30 -4.30 -19.24
C ALA A 270 5.40 -4.05 -20.75
N GLY A 271 4.27 -4.10 -21.48
CA GLY A 271 4.21 -3.73 -22.90
C GLY A 271 4.52 -2.25 -23.12
N CYS A 272 3.93 -1.35 -22.33
CA CYS A 272 4.24 0.08 -22.41
C CYS A 272 5.71 0.37 -22.12
N LEU A 273 6.29 -0.33 -21.13
CA LEU A 273 7.73 -0.26 -20.84
C LEU A 273 8.57 -0.72 -22.03
N HIS A 274 8.16 -1.79 -22.72
CA HIS A 274 8.85 -2.29 -23.91
C HIS A 274 8.81 -1.26 -25.04
N GLU A 275 7.62 -0.76 -25.40
CA GLU A 275 7.46 0.23 -26.47
C GLU A 275 8.24 1.52 -26.17
N ALA A 276 8.15 2.06 -24.94
CA ALA A 276 8.89 3.25 -24.58
C ALA A 276 10.42 3.06 -24.61
N ARG A 277 10.92 1.82 -24.50
CA ARG A 277 12.35 1.52 -24.70
C ARG A 277 12.70 1.40 -26.17
N THR A 278 11.82 0.81 -26.98
CA THR A 278 11.94 0.75 -28.43
C THR A 278 11.98 2.15 -29.05
N ASP A 279 11.17 3.08 -28.57
CA ASP A 279 11.20 4.48 -29.00
C ASP A 279 12.54 5.16 -28.72
N ARG A 280 13.17 4.84 -27.58
CA ARG A 280 14.46 5.41 -27.17
C ARG A 280 15.65 4.74 -27.87
N ASP A 281 15.52 3.47 -28.19
CA ASP A 281 16.54 2.66 -28.85
C ASP A 281 15.87 1.68 -29.81
N ALA A 282 15.89 2.00 -31.11
CA ALA A 282 15.29 1.17 -32.15
C ALA A 282 15.91 -0.24 -32.23
N THR A 283 17.11 -0.45 -31.68
CA THR A 283 17.75 -1.78 -31.63
C THR A 283 17.34 -2.61 -30.42
N TRP A 284 16.62 -2.02 -29.46
CA TRP A 284 16.19 -2.65 -28.22
C TRP A 284 15.46 -4.01 -28.42
N PRO A 285 14.46 -4.15 -29.31
CA PRO A 285 13.80 -5.44 -29.53
C PRO A 285 14.77 -6.53 -30.01
N ARG A 286 15.75 -6.16 -30.84
CA ARG A 286 16.79 -7.08 -31.33
C ARG A 286 17.72 -7.53 -30.20
N LEU A 287 18.08 -6.64 -29.27
CA LEU A 287 18.89 -7.00 -28.10
C LEU A 287 18.14 -7.96 -27.17
N VAL A 288 16.87 -7.67 -26.87
CA VAL A 288 16.02 -8.55 -26.04
C VAL A 288 15.90 -9.93 -26.68
N ALA A 289 15.69 -10.01 -28.00
CA ALA A 289 15.63 -11.28 -28.73
C ALA A 289 16.96 -12.06 -28.64
N GLN A 290 18.10 -11.38 -28.76
CA GLN A 290 19.43 -12.01 -28.59
C GLN A 290 19.62 -12.57 -27.18
N TRP A 291 19.28 -11.80 -26.14
CA TRP A 291 19.40 -12.26 -24.76
C TRP A 291 18.50 -13.47 -24.46
N ARG A 292 17.26 -13.48 -24.97
CA ARG A 292 16.32 -14.62 -24.83
C ARG A 292 16.77 -15.88 -25.59
N SER A 293 17.44 -15.70 -26.72
CA SER A 293 17.95 -16.82 -27.55
C SER A 293 19.28 -17.36 -27.04
N GLY A 294 19.95 -16.64 -26.15
CA GLY A 294 21.21 -17.04 -25.54
C GLY A 294 21.06 -18.32 -24.72
N ARG A 295 22.16 -19.06 -24.55
CA ARG A 295 22.16 -20.23 -23.64
C ARG A 295 21.86 -19.75 -22.21
N PRO A 296 20.96 -20.44 -21.47
CA PRO A 296 20.72 -20.11 -20.07
C PRO A 296 22.02 -20.08 -19.28
N ARG A 297 22.25 -19.01 -18.52
CA ARG A 297 23.41 -18.94 -17.62
C ARG A 297 23.29 -20.06 -16.58
N ARG A 298 24.39 -20.80 -16.35
CA ARG A 298 24.40 -21.92 -15.38
C ARG A 298 24.15 -21.45 -13.94
N VAL A 299 24.50 -20.22 -13.61
CA VAL A 299 24.23 -19.57 -12.31
C VAL A 299 23.82 -18.13 -12.60
N ALA A 300 22.60 -17.76 -12.21
CA ALA A 300 22.13 -16.37 -12.27
C ALA A 300 22.80 -15.54 -11.17
N SER A 301 23.09 -14.28 -11.46
CA SER A 301 23.46 -13.33 -10.41
C SER A 301 22.23 -13.08 -9.55
N GLY A 302 22.37 -13.21 -8.24
CA GLY A 302 21.23 -13.15 -7.35
C GLY A 302 21.66 -12.90 -5.93
N ASP A 303 22.43 -11.82 -5.70
CA ASP A 303 22.88 -11.43 -4.37
C ASP A 303 21.76 -11.59 -3.33
N LEU A 304 22.06 -12.30 -2.25
CA LEU A 304 21.03 -12.75 -1.32
C LEU A 304 20.41 -11.56 -0.58
N ALA A 305 21.23 -10.58 -0.18
CA ALA A 305 20.77 -9.39 0.52
C ALA A 305 19.87 -8.55 -0.39
N LEU A 306 20.30 -8.30 -1.64
CA LEU A 306 19.50 -7.60 -2.64
C LEU A 306 18.17 -8.30 -2.92
N ALA A 307 18.18 -9.64 -3.09
CA ALA A 307 16.96 -10.41 -3.29
C ALA A 307 16.00 -10.30 -2.10
N THR A 308 16.52 -10.34 -0.86
CA THR A 308 15.74 -10.13 0.35
C THR A 308 15.17 -8.71 0.42
N THR A 309 15.94 -7.68 0.08
CA THR A 309 15.46 -6.29 0.04
C THR A 309 14.33 -6.12 -0.99
N VAL A 310 14.49 -6.67 -2.19
CA VAL A 310 13.47 -6.64 -3.25
C VAL A 310 12.20 -7.37 -2.82
N ALA A 311 12.33 -8.57 -2.23
CA ALA A 311 11.18 -9.32 -1.73
C ALA A 311 10.41 -8.55 -0.64
N GLY A 312 11.13 -7.91 0.28
CA GLY A 312 10.54 -7.07 1.34
C GLY A 312 9.79 -5.86 0.79
N LEU A 313 10.39 -5.11 -0.14
CA LEU A 313 9.73 -3.95 -0.75
C LEU A 313 8.52 -4.36 -1.59
N ALA A 314 8.64 -5.43 -2.38
CA ALA A 314 7.53 -5.95 -3.18
C ALA A 314 6.38 -6.46 -2.29
N ALA A 315 6.68 -7.13 -1.18
CA ALA A 315 5.66 -7.50 -0.19
C ALA A 315 4.98 -6.27 0.42
N ALA A 316 5.72 -5.22 0.77
CA ALA A 316 5.14 -3.98 1.29
C ALA A 316 4.20 -3.30 0.29
N HIS A 317 4.58 -3.24 -0.99
CA HIS A 317 3.73 -2.68 -2.05
C HIS A 317 2.49 -3.55 -2.30
N ALA A 318 2.65 -4.87 -2.32
CA ALA A 318 1.53 -5.80 -2.44
C ALA A 318 0.55 -5.67 -1.27
N LEU A 319 1.03 -5.61 -0.02
CA LEU A 319 0.17 -5.44 1.15
C LEU A 319 -0.54 -4.09 1.14
N ALA A 320 0.14 -3.00 0.79
CA ALA A 320 -0.49 -1.69 0.63
C ALA A 320 -1.66 -1.75 -0.37
N PHE A 321 -1.46 -2.40 -1.52
CA PHE A 321 -2.50 -2.62 -2.52
C PHE A 321 -3.67 -3.46 -1.98
N LEU A 322 -3.38 -4.58 -1.34
CA LEU A 322 -4.38 -5.48 -0.75
C LEU A 322 -5.18 -4.82 0.38
N ASP A 323 -4.60 -3.85 1.07
CA ASP A 323 -5.27 -3.02 2.08
C ASP A 323 -6.04 -1.83 1.46
N GLY A 324 -6.17 -1.76 0.13
CA GLY A 324 -6.94 -0.73 -0.57
C GLY A 324 -6.19 0.59 -0.80
N ARG A 325 -4.87 0.64 -0.61
CA ARG A 325 -4.04 1.81 -0.92
C ARG A 325 -3.24 1.61 -2.20
N MET A 326 -3.09 2.66 -2.99
CA MET A 326 -2.25 2.59 -4.18
C MET A 326 -0.76 2.71 -3.81
N PRO A 327 0.06 1.67 -4.02
CA PRO A 327 1.49 1.77 -3.76
C PRO A 327 2.16 2.64 -4.81
N SER A 328 3.32 3.20 -4.47
CA SER A 328 4.13 4.02 -5.37
C SER A 328 4.72 3.25 -6.56
N SER A 329 4.54 1.92 -6.64
CA SER A 329 4.83 1.13 -7.85
C SER A 329 3.66 1.06 -8.83
N ALA A 330 2.47 1.56 -8.51
CA ALA A 330 1.37 1.65 -9.46
C ALA A 330 1.80 2.54 -10.65
N GLY A 331 1.94 1.94 -11.84
CA GLY A 331 2.48 2.64 -13.00
C GLY A 331 3.95 3.09 -12.86
N ALA A 332 4.74 2.50 -11.97
CA ALA A 332 6.15 2.85 -11.79
C ALA A 332 7.01 1.65 -11.39
N ARG A 333 8.24 1.63 -11.90
CA ARG A 333 9.26 0.62 -11.60
C ARG A 333 10.27 1.21 -10.61
N TRP A 334 10.33 0.64 -9.42
CA TRP A 334 11.37 0.93 -8.43
C TRP A 334 12.60 0.12 -8.76
N GLU A 335 13.74 0.79 -8.90
CA GLU A 335 15.03 0.19 -9.24
C GLU A 335 16.06 0.53 -8.17
N VAL A 336 16.94 -0.43 -7.86
CA VAL A 336 18.04 -0.27 -6.91
C VAL A 336 19.24 -1.06 -7.41
N ALA A 337 20.45 -0.55 -7.25
CA ALA A 337 21.67 -1.22 -7.71
C ALA A 337 22.72 -1.31 -6.60
N LEU A 338 23.46 -2.42 -6.56
CA LEU A 338 24.64 -2.57 -5.71
C LEU A 338 25.82 -1.73 -6.24
N PRO A 339 26.73 -1.27 -5.36
CA PRO A 339 26.69 -1.42 -3.90
C PRO A 339 25.89 -0.31 -3.19
N GLY A 340 25.47 0.74 -3.90
CA GLY A 340 24.93 1.97 -3.29
C GLY A 340 23.52 1.84 -2.70
N LEU A 341 22.72 0.90 -3.21
CA LEU A 341 21.34 0.64 -2.78
C LEU A 341 20.42 1.87 -2.74
N HIS A 342 20.63 2.81 -3.66
CA HIS A 342 19.75 3.97 -3.84
C HIS A 342 18.52 3.59 -4.67
N TRP A 343 17.34 3.74 -4.08
CA TRP A 343 16.07 3.45 -4.75
C TRP A 343 15.64 4.60 -5.66
N HIS A 344 15.26 4.27 -6.89
CA HIS A 344 14.72 5.20 -7.86
C HIS A 344 13.39 4.70 -8.40
N ALA A 345 12.33 5.49 -8.24
CA ALA A 345 11.06 5.25 -8.94
C ALA A 345 11.16 5.78 -10.38
N ARG A 346 10.97 4.89 -11.36
CA ARG A 346 10.92 5.18 -12.79
C ARG A 346 9.47 5.03 -13.27
N PRO A 347 8.76 6.12 -13.60
CA PRO A 347 7.41 6.02 -14.14
C PRO A 347 7.37 5.17 -15.41
N VAL A 348 6.32 4.36 -15.53
CA VAL A 348 5.96 3.60 -16.73
C VAL A 348 4.68 4.21 -17.27
N TRP A 349 4.84 5.09 -18.26
CA TRP A 349 3.71 5.76 -18.88
C TRP A 349 2.97 4.81 -19.83
N PRO A 350 1.64 4.86 -19.91
CA PRO A 350 0.89 4.20 -20.97
C PRO A 350 1.43 4.61 -22.34
N HIS A 351 1.56 3.64 -23.23
CA HIS A 351 2.10 3.85 -24.57
C HIS A 351 1.00 3.64 -25.62
N PRO A 352 0.83 4.54 -26.61
CA PRO A 352 -0.27 4.46 -27.58
C PRO A 352 -0.22 3.21 -28.48
N ALA A 353 0.98 2.69 -28.77
CA ALA A 353 1.12 1.44 -29.53
C ALA A 353 0.92 0.16 -28.67
N CYS A 354 0.72 0.30 -27.35
CA CYS A 354 0.55 -0.85 -26.48
C CYS A 354 -0.93 -1.26 -26.39
N PRO A 355 -1.29 -2.54 -26.63
CA PRO A 355 -2.67 -2.99 -26.65
C PRO A 355 -3.31 -3.15 -25.25
N CYS A 356 -2.69 -2.62 -24.19
CA CYS A 356 -3.13 -2.85 -22.82
C CYS A 356 -4.30 -1.96 -22.36
N GLY A 357 -4.79 -1.07 -23.23
CA GLY A 357 -5.91 -0.15 -22.95
C GLY A 357 -5.56 1.06 -22.07
N ALA A 358 -4.42 1.08 -21.38
CA ALA A 358 -4.07 2.16 -20.46
C ALA A 358 -3.87 3.53 -21.15
N GLY A 359 -3.55 3.55 -22.45
CA GLY A 359 -3.43 4.78 -23.23
C GLY A 359 -4.77 5.44 -23.54
N GLU A 360 -5.87 4.68 -23.51
CA GLU A 360 -7.21 5.15 -23.84
C GLU A 360 -7.92 5.73 -22.59
N ALA A 361 -7.66 5.17 -21.41
CA ALA A 361 -8.25 5.64 -20.15
C ALA A 361 -7.81 7.07 -19.77
N GLY A 362 -6.55 7.45 -20.02
CA GLY A 362 -6.04 8.79 -19.73
C GLY A 362 -6.62 9.88 -20.64
N ALA A 363 -7.03 9.53 -21.87
CA ALA A 363 -7.65 10.46 -22.80
C ALA A 363 -9.08 10.83 -22.35
N GLY A 364 -9.85 9.88 -21.82
CA GLY A 364 -11.21 10.12 -21.34
C GLY A 364 -11.29 10.99 -20.08
N GLU A 365 -10.31 10.89 -19.17
CA GLU A 365 -10.24 11.74 -17.97
C GLU A 365 -9.79 13.18 -18.29
N GLU A 366 -8.87 13.36 -19.25
CA GLU A 366 -8.48 14.69 -19.72
C GLU A 366 -9.60 15.36 -20.54
N GLU A 367 -10.32 14.62 -21.39
CA GLU A 367 -11.48 15.13 -22.11
C GLU A 367 -12.63 15.51 -21.15
N ALA A 368 -12.95 14.68 -20.16
CA ALA A 368 -13.97 14.98 -19.16
C ALA A 368 -13.60 16.20 -18.29
N ALA A 369 -12.33 16.36 -17.92
CA ALA A 369 -11.86 17.53 -17.17
C ALA A 369 -11.92 18.82 -18.02
N VAL A 370 -11.65 18.73 -19.33
CA VAL A 370 -11.76 19.85 -20.26
C VAL A 370 -13.22 20.23 -20.52
N GLU A 371 -14.12 19.26 -20.63
CA GLU A 371 -15.56 19.48 -20.75
C GLU A 371 -16.17 20.08 -19.47
N GLU A 372 -15.74 19.61 -18.28
CA GLU A 372 -16.17 20.17 -17.00
C GLU A 372 -15.68 21.62 -16.84
N GLU A 373 -14.43 21.92 -17.22
CA GLU A 373 -13.88 23.28 -17.19
C GLU A 373 -14.58 24.20 -18.20
N ALA A 374 -14.95 23.68 -19.38
CA ALA A 374 -15.76 24.40 -20.36
C ALA A 374 -17.19 24.67 -19.86
N ALA A 375 -17.84 23.69 -19.22
CA ALA A 375 -19.16 23.83 -18.63
C ALA A 375 -19.18 24.82 -17.45
N VAL A 376 -18.12 24.85 -16.64
CA VAL A 376 -17.95 25.85 -15.57
C VAL A 376 -17.79 27.26 -16.14
N ARG A 377 -17.03 27.43 -17.23
CA ARG A 377 -16.86 28.72 -17.92
C ARG A 377 -18.18 29.21 -18.55
N GLU A 378 -18.96 28.31 -19.15
CA GLU A 378 -20.26 28.67 -19.74
C GLU A 378 -21.29 29.06 -18.66
N ARG A 379 -21.31 28.35 -17.52
CA ARG A 379 -22.15 28.73 -16.36
C ARG A 379 -21.74 30.07 -15.78
N ALA A 380 -20.44 30.37 -15.69
CA ALA A 380 -19.93 31.66 -15.24
C ALA A 380 -20.30 32.80 -16.22
N ALA A 381 -20.25 32.56 -17.53
CA ALA A 381 -20.63 33.53 -18.55
C ALA A 381 -22.14 33.85 -18.52
N ARG A 382 -22.99 32.84 -18.29
CA ARG A 382 -24.45 33.05 -18.12
C ARG A 382 -24.77 33.84 -16.85
N LYS A 383 -24.04 33.56 -15.76
CA LYS A 383 -24.21 34.27 -14.48
C LYS A 383 -23.74 35.72 -14.53
N GLY A 384 -22.65 36.00 -15.25
CA GLY A 384 -22.18 37.37 -15.50
C GLY A 384 -23.10 38.20 -16.40
N ALA A 385 -23.90 37.57 -17.27
CA ALA A 385 -24.90 38.26 -18.07
C ALA A 385 -26.17 38.63 -17.28
N GLU A 386 -26.48 37.91 -16.20
CA GLU A 386 -27.61 38.20 -15.30
C GLU A 386 -27.26 39.20 -14.18
N GLU A 387 -25.99 39.34 -13.78
CA GLU A 387 -25.57 40.20 -12.67
C GLU A 387 -25.17 41.64 -13.07
N HIS A 388 -25.20 42.00 -14.36
CA HIS A 388 -25.05 43.40 -14.80
C HIS A 388 -26.37 44.19 -14.75
N ALA A 389 -27.04 44.17 -13.60
CA ALA A 389 -28.03 45.17 -13.21
C ALA A 389 -28.16 45.17 -11.68
N SER A 390 -27.65 46.22 -11.05
CA SER A 390 -27.90 46.69 -9.66
C SER A 390 -26.62 46.88 -8.84
N GLU A 391 -26.42 48.13 -8.48
CA GLU A 391 -25.31 48.74 -7.75
C GLU A 391 -25.24 48.42 -6.24
N ASP A 392 -24.03 48.67 -5.73
CA ASP A 392 -23.65 49.25 -4.43
C ASP A 392 -23.93 48.54 -3.11
N GLY A 393 -22.84 48.35 -2.33
CA GLY A 393 -22.91 48.06 -0.91
C GLY A 393 -21.60 47.54 -0.30
N ALA A 394 -20.93 48.39 0.47
CA ALA A 394 -19.62 48.15 1.06
C ALA A 394 -19.58 47.15 2.25
N ARG A 395 -18.33 46.73 2.55
CA ARG A 395 -17.69 46.38 3.85
C ARG A 395 -17.59 44.90 4.32
N ARG A 396 -16.30 44.56 4.54
CA ARG A 396 -15.64 43.89 5.69
C ARG A 396 -15.40 42.37 5.67
N GLU A 397 -14.10 42.07 5.81
CA GLU A 397 -13.39 41.01 6.57
C GLU A 397 -14.10 39.66 6.85
N THR A 398 -13.44 38.55 6.51
CA THR A 398 -13.18 37.41 7.41
C THR A 398 -12.26 36.34 6.76
N MET A 399 -11.31 35.84 7.58
CA MET A 399 -10.78 34.47 7.63
C MET A 399 -10.20 33.83 6.37
N ALA A 400 -8.87 33.83 6.24
CA ALA A 400 -8.13 32.94 5.35
C ALA A 400 -7.81 31.61 6.04
N GLU A 401 -8.63 30.58 5.78
CA GLU A 401 -8.24 29.19 5.99
C GLU A 401 -7.24 28.80 4.88
N GLN A 402 -5.95 28.75 5.20
CA GLN A 402 -4.95 28.17 4.29
C GLN A 402 -4.96 26.65 4.42
N ARG A 403 -5.81 25.99 3.63
CA ARG A 403 -5.63 24.57 3.26
C ARG A 403 -4.56 24.47 2.16
N PRO A 404 -3.56 23.57 2.26
CA PRO A 404 -2.69 23.29 1.13
C PRO A 404 -3.44 22.46 0.09
N SER A 405 -3.63 23.04 -1.10
CA SER A 405 -4.19 22.37 -2.28
C SER A 405 -3.32 21.22 -2.75
N ALA A 406 -3.92 20.05 -2.94
CA ALA A 406 -3.32 18.89 -3.59
C ALA A 406 -3.22 19.11 -5.11
N ARG A 407 -2.20 19.84 -5.58
CA ARG A 407 -1.77 19.83 -7.00
C ARG A 407 -0.27 20.12 -7.06
N VAL A 408 0.53 19.08 -7.30
CA VAL A 408 1.98 19.21 -7.56
C VAL A 408 2.18 19.36 -9.06
N ARG A 409 2.58 20.55 -9.52
CA ARG A 409 3.34 20.73 -10.78
C ARG A 409 4.63 21.48 -10.46
N ARG A 410 5.74 20.92 -10.95
CA ARG A 410 7.12 21.38 -10.73
C ARG A 410 7.46 22.61 -11.60
N LYS A 411 8.20 23.58 -11.04
CA LYS A 411 9.41 24.15 -11.67
C LYS A 411 10.27 24.89 -10.63
N ALA A 412 11.58 24.77 -10.77
CA ALA A 412 12.62 25.24 -9.86
C ALA A 412 13.02 26.70 -10.13
N GLY A 413 13.54 27.39 -9.10
CA GLY A 413 14.22 28.69 -9.21
C GLY A 413 14.43 29.32 -7.82
N ALA A 414 15.69 29.55 -7.44
CA ALA A 414 16.14 29.90 -6.10
C ALA A 414 15.86 31.35 -5.67
N THR A 415 15.58 31.58 -4.37
CA THR A 415 16.31 32.50 -3.46
C THR A 415 15.69 32.48 -2.05
N ARG A 416 16.54 32.36 -1.02
CA ARG A 416 16.23 32.50 0.43
C ARG A 416 16.35 34.00 0.80
N PRO A 417 15.69 34.54 1.86
CA PRO A 417 16.06 34.17 3.25
C PRO A 417 14.92 34.15 4.31
N ALA A 418 15.30 33.61 5.49
CA ALA A 418 14.76 33.72 6.88
C ALA A 418 13.27 33.43 7.16
N GLY A 419 12.85 32.63 8.14
CA GLY A 419 13.52 31.78 9.12
C GLY A 419 12.45 31.02 9.92
N THR A 420 12.58 29.69 10.02
CA THR A 420 11.90 28.82 10.99
C THR A 420 12.77 27.60 11.23
N TRP A 421 13.02 27.29 12.49
CA TRP A 421 13.91 26.22 12.92
C TRP A 421 13.25 24.86 12.70
N ARG A 422 13.89 24.01 11.89
CA ARG A 422 13.63 22.56 11.87
C ARG A 422 14.41 21.93 13.00
N ALA A 423 13.73 21.22 13.89
CA ALA A 423 14.41 20.25 14.76
C ALA A 423 14.74 19.02 13.90
N HIS A 424 16.04 18.79 13.71
CA HIS A 424 16.56 17.49 13.33
C HIS A 424 16.34 16.52 14.50
N VAL A 425 15.87 15.30 14.18
CA VAL A 425 16.14 14.11 14.99
C VAL A 425 17.49 13.57 14.53
#